data_AF-A0A3C1Y9X8-F1
#
_entry.id   AF-A0A3C1Y9X8-F1
#
_cell.length_a   1.000
_cell.length_b   1.000
_cell.length_c   1.000
_cell.angle_alpha   90.00
_cell.angle_beta   90.00
_cell.angle_gamma   90.00
#
_symmetry.space_group_name_H-M   'P 1'
#
loop_
_entity.id
_entity.type
_entity.pdbx_description
1 polymer ?
#
loop_
_entity_poly.entity_id
_entity_poly.type
_entity_poly.pdbx_seq_one_letter_code
_entity_poly.pdbx_strand_id
1 'polypeptide(L)'
;FSTSHGYQFNPWLYVGAGLGLEKCTRYDFWLAPVFVHARTDQQLGRFTPFAEVRLGYNLTDDGGVYFSPNIGYRFNWGRKTGVNVGVGLTLQGVKTNIYEVTSQPGDYWIMDYKGVRHDCRVCFSFRVGIDF
;
A
#
# COMPACT_ATOMS: atom_id res chain seq x y z
N PHE A 1 2.71 9.55 3.60
CA PHE A 1 3.30 10.28 2.46
C PHE A 1 3.71 9.29 1.39
N SER A 2 3.52 9.59 0.11
CA SER A 2 4.01 8.72 -0.96
C SER A 2 4.44 9.55 -2.15
N THR A 3 5.50 9.12 -2.83
CA THR A 3 5.92 9.69 -4.11
C THR A 3 5.95 8.58 -5.14
N SER A 4 5.48 8.88 -6.34
CA SER A 4 5.43 7.93 -7.44
C SER A 4 5.76 8.64 -8.74
N HIS A 5 6.60 8.00 -9.54
CA HIS A 5 6.97 8.46 -10.87
C HIS A 5 6.51 7.41 -11.88
N GLY A 6 5.97 7.88 -12.98
CA GLY A 6 5.38 7.00 -13.97
C GLY A 6 5.18 7.70 -15.30
N TYR A 7 4.70 6.92 -16.25
CA TYR A 7 4.47 7.33 -17.62
C TYR A 7 3.03 7.00 -18.02
N GLN A 8 2.41 7.93 -18.74
CA GLN A 8 1.09 7.74 -19.30
C GLN A 8 1.21 7.02 -20.65
N PHE A 9 0.98 5.71 -20.66
CA PHE A 9 1.04 4.91 -21.87
C PHE A 9 -0.15 5.19 -22.80
N ASN A 10 -1.36 5.26 -22.22
CA ASN A 10 -2.60 5.52 -22.95
C ASN A 10 -3.38 6.69 -22.29
N PRO A 11 -4.29 7.35 -23.02
CA PRO A 11 -5.16 8.39 -22.46
C PRO A 11 -5.94 7.95 -21.21
N TRP A 12 -6.17 6.64 -21.06
CA TRP A 12 -6.92 6.04 -19.95
C TRP A 12 -6.07 5.23 -18.99
N LEU A 13 -4.77 5.02 -19.25
CA LEU A 13 -3.91 4.17 -18.43
C LEU A 13 -2.57 4.86 -18.15
N TYR A 14 -2.36 5.12 -16.87
CA TYR A 14 -1.12 5.60 -16.28
C TYR A 14 -0.48 4.47 -15.48
N VAL A 15 0.81 4.20 -15.70
CA VAL A 15 1.55 3.20 -14.92
C VAL A 15 2.82 3.84 -14.40
N GLY A 16 3.14 3.56 -13.15
CA GLY A 16 4.35 4.07 -12.51
C GLY A 16 4.86 3.16 -11.41
N ALA A 17 5.93 3.60 -10.77
CA ALA A 17 6.47 3.01 -9.58
C ALA A 17 6.74 4.11 -8.53
N GLY A 18 6.66 3.74 -7.27
CA GLY A 18 6.79 4.67 -6.17
C GLY A 18 7.14 3.99 -4.88
N LEU A 19 7.36 4.84 -3.89
CA LEU A 19 7.56 4.44 -2.51
C LEU A 19 6.61 5.23 -1.62
N GLY A 20 6.13 4.58 -0.58
CA GLY A 20 5.15 5.12 0.34
C GLY A 20 5.59 4.96 1.79
N LEU A 21 4.99 5.79 2.63
CA LEU A 21 4.94 5.68 4.08
C LEU A 21 3.48 5.86 4.49
N GLU A 22 2.85 4.77 4.91
CA GLU A 22 1.45 4.74 5.32
C GLU A 22 1.35 4.32 6.79
N LYS A 23 0.55 5.02 7.58
CA LYS A 23 0.25 4.60 8.96
C LYS A 23 -1.06 3.81 8.94
N CYS A 24 -1.03 2.57 9.40
CA CYS A 24 -2.25 1.81 9.61
C CYS A 24 -2.76 2.02 11.03
N THR A 25 -3.77 2.89 11.20
CA THR A 25 -4.35 3.22 12.51
C THR A 25 -4.95 2.01 13.22
N ARG A 26 -5.45 1.01 12.48
CA ARG A 26 -6.11 -0.18 13.07
C ARG A 26 -5.17 -1.05 13.91
N TYR A 27 -3.90 -1.13 13.53
CA TYR A 27 -2.89 -2.00 14.15
C TYR A 27 -1.68 -1.19 14.65
N ASP A 28 -1.79 0.14 14.66
CA ASP A 28 -0.77 1.13 15.06
C ASP A 28 0.67 0.85 14.56
N PHE A 29 0.80 0.57 13.26
CA PHE A 29 2.10 0.32 12.64
C PHE A 29 2.32 1.15 11.36
N TRP A 30 3.59 1.25 10.97
CA TRP A 30 4.03 1.98 9.77
C TRP A 30 4.41 1.02 8.64
N LEU A 31 3.82 1.26 7.48
CA LEU A 31 4.08 0.59 6.21
C LEU A 31 5.04 1.43 5.40
N ALA A 32 6.14 0.83 4.93
CA ALA A 32 7.05 1.44 3.97
C ALA A 32 7.09 0.60 2.68
N PRO A 33 6.04 0.65 1.84
CA PRO A 33 5.98 -0.14 0.62
C PRO A 33 6.73 0.52 -0.54
N VAL A 34 7.46 -0.31 -1.28
CA VAL A 34 7.88 -0.03 -2.65
C VAL A 34 6.86 -0.69 -3.56
N PHE A 35 6.21 0.09 -4.43
CA PHE A 35 5.08 -0.37 -5.21
C PHE A 35 5.16 0.08 -6.66
N VAL A 36 4.62 -0.73 -7.55
CA VAL A 36 4.14 -0.28 -8.85
C VAL A 36 2.68 0.12 -8.71
N HIS A 37 2.24 1.10 -9.48
CA HIS A 37 0.84 1.50 -9.50
C HIS A 37 0.35 1.63 -10.93
N ALA A 38 -0.89 1.19 -11.14
CA ALA A 38 -1.63 1.37 -12.38
C ALA A 38 -2.88 2.18 -12.04
N ARG A 39 -3.07 3.30 -12.72
CA ARG A 39 -4.21 4.19 -12.57
C ARG A 39 -4.94 4.28 -13.90
N THR A 40 -6.25 4.13 -13.84
CA THR A 40 -7.14 4.43 -14.96
C THR A 40 -8.05 5.59 -14.61
N ASP A 41 -8.01 6.62 -15.45
CA ASP A 41 -8.89 7.77 -15.36
C ASP A 41 -10.02 7.57 -16.38
N GLN A 42 -11.26 7.61 -15.92
CA GLN A 42 -12.45 7.54 -16.77
C GLN A 42 -13.07 8.93 -16.81
N GLN A 43 -13.28 9.47 -18.01
CA GLN A 43 -13.91 10.78 -18.17
C GLN A 43 -15.37 10.62 -18.61
N LEU A 44 -16.27 10.64 -17.63
CA LEU A 44 -17.72 10.62 -17.84
C LEU A 44 -18.25 12.07 -17.87
N GLY A 45 -17.88 12.80 -18.92
CA GLY A 45 -18.27 14.20 -19.11
C GLY A 45 -17.60 15.12 -18.08
N ARG A 46 -18.39 15.71 -17.17
CA ARG A 46 -17.90 16.57 -16.06
C ARG A 46 -17.38 15.75 -14.88
N PHE A 47 -17.76 14.47 -14.79
CA PHE A 47 -17.37 13.57 -13.72
C PHE A 47 -16.13 12.77 -14.14
N THR A 48 -15.02 12.94 -13.45
CA THR A 48 -13.74 12.25 -13.70
C THR A 48 -13.36 11.31 -12.56
N PRO A 49 -14.04 10.14 -12.42
CA PRO A 49 -13.62 9.11 -11.48
C PRO A 49 -12.32 8.46 -11.93
N PHE A 50 -11.52 8.02 -10.96
CA PHE A 50 -10.32 7.26 -11.22
C PHE A 50 -10.34 5.98 -10.38
N ALA A 51 -9.77 4.92 -10.95
CA ALA A 51 -9.43 3.71 -10.23
C ALA A 51 -7.92 3.52 -10.28
N GLU A 52 -7.32 3.21 -9.14
CA GLU A 52 -5.89 3.01 -8.98
C GLU A 52 -5.67 1.69 -8.25
N VAL A 53 -4.71 0.90 -8.70
CA VAL A 53 -4.26 -0.29 -8.00
C VAL A 53 -2.76 -0.18 -7.81
N ARG A 54 -2.32 -0.34 -6.55
CA ARG A 54 -0.90 -0.43 -6.19
C ARG A 54 -0.57 -1.85 -5.80
N LEU A 55 0.54 -2.37 -6.32
CA LEU A 55 1.05 -3.69 -5.99
C LEU A 55 2.55 -3.59 -5.75
N GLY A 56 3.05 -4.22 -4.69
CA GLY A 56 4.43 -4.05 -4.30
C GLY A 56 4.86 -4.93 -3.15
N TYR A 57 5.96 -4.53 -2.54
CA TYR A 57 6.53 -5.18 -1.38
C TYR A 57 6.74 -4.17 -0.26
N ASN A 58 6.28 -4.53 0.95
CA ASN A 58 6.50 -3.75 2.16
C ASN A 58 7.88 -4.06 2.73
N LEU A 59 8.66 -3.04 3.06
CA LEU A 59 9.99 -3.20 3.63
C LEU A 59 9.99 -3.32 5.17
N THR A 60 8.87 -3.03 5.82
CA THR A 60 8.68 -3.18 7.27
C THR A 60 7.98 -4.49 7.65
N ASP A 61 8.10 -4.91 8.91
CA ASP A 61 7.37 -6.04 9.53
C ASP A 61 7.59 -7.40 8.80
N ASP A 62 8.85 -7.87 8.80
CA ASP A 62 9.33 -9.11 8.15
C ASP A 62 9.14 -9.21 6.62
N GLY A 63 8.65 -8.13 6.01
CA GLY A 63 8.50 -8.02 4.58
C GLY A 63 7.28 -8.77 4.05
N GLY A 64 6.56 -8.11 3.15
CA GLY A 64 5.19 -8.52 2.86
C GLY A 64 4.70 -8.08 1.49
N VAL A 65 3.80 -8.86 0.89
CA VAL A 65 3.08 -8.42 -0.31
C VAL A 65 2.22 -7.22 0.07
N TYR A 66 2.37 -6.12 -0.66
CA TYR A 66 1.57 -4.92 -0.54
C TYR A 66 0.60 -4.86 -1.71
N PHE A 67 -0.70 -4.81 -1.44
CA PHE A 67 -1.72 -4.62 -2.44
C PHE A 67 -2.73 -3.57 -1.97
N SER A 68 -2.90 -2.50 -2.75
CA SER A 68 -3.76 -1.40 -2.37
C SER A 68 -4.63 -0.93 -3.54
N PRO A 69 -5.86 -1.43 -3.66
CA PRO A 69 -6.86 -0.89 -4.58
C PRO A 69 -7.46 0.40 -3.98
N ASN A 70 -7.60 1.41 -4.84
CA ASN A 70 -8.06 2.75 -4.51
C ASN A 70 -9.02 3.24 -5.60
N ILE A 71 -10.11 3.86 -5.20
CA ILE A 71 -11.06 4.48 -6.12
C ILE A 71 -11.30 5.90 -5.63
N GLY A 72 -11.36 6.84 -6.55
CA GLY A 72 -11.50 8.23 -6.19
C GLY A 72 -12.05 9.10 -7.29
N TYR A 73 -12.03 10.38 -7.01
CA TYR A 73 -12.49 11.42 -7.90
C TYR A 73 -11.39 12.46 -8.12
N ARG A 74 -11.19 12.84 -9.38
CA ARG A 74 -10.28 13.92 -9.77
C ARG A 74 -11.07 15.22 -9.93
N PHE A 75 -10.74 16.21 -9.13
CA PHE A 75 -11.19 17.58 -9.31
C PHE A 75 -10.18 18.33 -10.17
N ASN A 76 -10.58 18.74 -11.37
CA ASN A 76 -9.79 19.65 -12.19
C ASN A 76 -9.91 21.07 -11.61
N TRP A 77 -8.92 21.50 -10.82
CA TRP A 77 -8.89 22.82 -10.21
C TRP A 77 -8.11 23.78 -11.12
N GLY A 78 -8.83 24.39 -12.07
CA GLY A 78 -8.25 25.33 -13.03
C GLY A 78 -7.58 24.67 -14.23
N ARG A 79 -6.59 25.36 -14.83
CA ARG A 79 -5.97 24.97 -16.12
C ARG A 79 -4.73 24.09 -16.00
N LYS A 80 -4.08 24.03 -14.83
CA LYS A 80 -2.74 23.42 -14.64
C LYS A 80 -2.62 22.55 -13.39
N THR A 81 -3.70 22.31 -12.64
CA THR A 81 -3.62 21.56 -11.39
C THR A 81 -4.85 20.69 -11.21
N GLY A 82 -4.64 19.41 -10.96
CA GLY A 82 -5.67 18.47 -10.56
C GLY A 82 -5.50 18.08 -9.09
N VAL A 83 -6.61 18.02 -8.37
CA VAL A 83 -6.64 17.47 -7.01
C VAL A 83 -7.36 16.13 -7.07
N ASN A 84 -6.69 15.08 -6.61
CA ASN A 84 -7.21 13.72 -6.57
C ASN A 84 -7.58 13.36 -5.14
N VAL A 85 -8.81 12.96 -4.91
CA VAL A 85 -9.26 12.43 -3.61
C VAL A 85 -9.73 11.00 -3.81
N GLY A 86 -9.17 10.06 -3.05
CA GLY A 86 -9.48 8.64 -3.17
C GLY A 86 -9.60 7.94 -1.82
N VAL A 87 -10.42 6.89 -1.82
CA VAL A 87 -10.57 5.94 -0.73
C VAL A 87 -10.17 4.57 -1.22
N GLY A 88 -9.39 3.85 -0.43
CA GLY A 88 -8.88 2.55 -0.80
C GLY A 88 -8.69 1.64 0.38
N LEU A 89 -8.35 0.40 0.08
CA LEU A 89 -7.89 -0.56 1.08
C LEU A 89 -6.41 -0.80 0.85
N THR A 90 -5.71 -1.11 1.93
CA THR A 90 -4.33 -1.59 1.90
C THR A 90 -4.33 -2.97 2.52
N LEU A 91 -4.01 -3.98 1.71
CA LEU A 91 -3.73 -5.34 2.12
C LEU A 91 -2.23 -5.51 2.26
N GLN A 92 -1.81 -5.98 3.43
CA GLN A 92 -0.43 -6.33 3.70
C GLN A 92 -0.37 -7.80 4.12
N GLY A 93 0.38 -8.61 3.38
CA GLY A 93 0.76 -9.94 3.82
C GLY A 93 1.89 -9.84 4.85
N VAL A 94 1.71 -10.41 6.03
CA VAL A 94 2.73 -10.46 7.08
C VAL A 94 3.17 -11.91 7.27
N LYS A 95 4.47 -12.13 7.36
CA LYS A 95 5.05 -13.41 7.76
C LYS A 95 5.53 -13.27 9.19
N THR A 96 4.99 -14.08 10.09
CA THR A 96 5.42 -14.11 11.49
C THR A 96 6.11 -15.44 11.75
N ASN A 97 7.39 -15.39 12.12
CA ASN A 97 8.14 -16.58 12.54
C ASN A 97 7.74 -16.95 13.97
N ILE A 98 7.29 -18.18 14.18
CA ILE A 98 6.93 -18.68 15.51
C ILE A 98 8.16 -19.35 16.12
N TYR A 99 8.65 -18.76 17.21
CA TYR A 99 9.70 -19.32 18.06
C TYR A 99 9.06 -19.85 19.34
N GLU A 100 9.32 -21.11 19.66
CA GLU A 100 8.92 -21.71 20.93
C GLU A 100 10.14 -21.70 21.85
N VAL A 101 9.98 -21.06 23.01
CA VAL A 101 11.02 -20.98 24.02
C VAL A 101 10.77 -22.09 25.03
N THR A 102 11.63 -23.11 25.03
CA THR A 102 11.53 -24.21 25.99
C THR A 102 12.62 -24.04 27.05
N SER A 103 12.23 -24.00 28.34
CA SER A 103 13.19 -24.03 29.44
C SER A 103 13.66 -25.47 29.68
N GLN A 104 14.97 -25.65 29.74
CA GLN A 104 15.59 -26.91 30.13
C GLN A 104 16.30 -26.77 31.49
N PRO A 105 16.58 -27.88 32.19
CA PRO A 105 17.24 -27.84 33.50
C PRO A 105 18.67 -27.29 33.34
N GLY A 106 18.95 -26.12 33.91
CA GLY A 106 20.27 -25.48 33.84
C GLY A 106 20.28 -24.01 33.37
N ASP A 107 19.15 -23.32 33.39
CA ASP A 107 19.05 -21.86 33.14
C ASP A 107 19.40 -21.40 31.71
N TYR A 108 19.42 -22.31 30.74
CA TYR A 108 19.57 -21.98 29.33
C TYR A 108 18.22 -21.96 28.59
N TRP A 109 18.11 -21.01 27.68
CA TRP A 109 16.96 -20.85 26.79
C TRP A 109 17.36 -21.30 25.39
N ILE A 110 16.62 -22.24 24.81
CA ILE A 110 16.76 -22.63 23.41
C ILE A 110 15.55 -22.10 22.66
N MET A 111 15.81 -21.38 21.56
CA MET A 111 14.79 -20.91 20.64
C MET A 111 14.66 -21.91 19.50
N ASP A 112 13.61 -22.72 19.51
CA ASP A 112 13.31 -23.63 18.42
C ASP A 112 12.36 -22.96 17.42
N TYR A 113 12.79 -22.93 16.15
CA TYR A 113 11.96 -22.47 15.04
C TYR A 113 10.89 -23.51 14.72
N LYS A 114 9.61 -23.18 14.92
CA LYS A 114 8.48 -24.11 14.72
C LYS A 114 7.75 -23.90 13.39
N GLY A 115 7.88 -22.74 12.75
CA GLY A 115 7.31 -22.48 11.42
C GLY A 115 6.98 -21.02 11.15
N VAL A 116 6.46 -20.75 9.94
CA VAL A 116 6.00 -19.43 9.49
C VAL A 116 4.48 -19.38 9.54
N ARG A 117 3.92 -18.34 10.17
CA ARG A 117 2.50 -17.99 10.04
C ARG A 117 2.34 -16.92 8.97
N HIS A 118 1.38 -17.13 8.07
CA HIS A 118 0.99 -16.14 7.06
C HIS A 118 -0.31 -15.46 7.52
N ASP A 119 -0.25 -14.16 7.82
CA ASP A 119 -1.44 -13.36 8.12
C ASP A 119 -1.63 -12.26 7.05
N CYS A 120 -2.87 -11.83 6.84
CA CYS A 120 -3.18 -10.70 5.96
C CYS A 120 -3.85 -9.59 6.79
N ARG A 121 -3.23 -8.41 6.83
CA ARG A 121 -3.76 -7.24 7.53
C ARG A 121 -4.43 -6.30 6.53
N VAL A 122 -5.64 -5.85 6.89
CA VAL A 122 -6.44 -4.93 6.07
C VAL A 122 -6.55 -3.58 6.76
N CYS A 123 -6.14 -2.53 6.06
CA CYS A 123 -6.16 -1.16 6.54
C CYS A 123 -6.98 -0.29 5.59
N PHE A 124 -7.86 0.55 6.13
CA PHE A 124 -8.51 1.59 5.33
C PHE A 124 -7.52 2.70 5.02
N SER A 125 -7.51 3.17 3.78
CA SER A 125 -6.64 4.22 3.30
C SER A 125 -7.47 5.37 2.72
N PHE A 126 -7.11 6.60 3.10
CA PHE A 126 -7.60 7.82 2.49
C PHE A 126 -6.42 8.53 1.84
N ARG A 127 -6.58 8.93 0.58
CA ARG A 127 -5.51 9.55 -0.21
C ARG A 127 -5.96 10.86 -0.80
N VAL A 128 -5.11 11.87 -0.64
CA VAL A 128 -5.23 13.16 -1.32
C VAL A 128 -3.93 13.37 -2.08
N GLY A 129 -4.03 13.57 -3.39
CA GLY A 129 -2.91 13.81 -4.29
C GLY A 129 -3.11 15.10 -5.08
N ILE A 130 -2.01 15.74 -5.45
CA ILE A 130 -2.01 16.91 -6.33
C ILE A 130 -1.19 16.54 -7.55
N ASP A 131 -1.75 16.76 -8.73
CA ASP A 131 -1.07 16.62 -10.03
C ASP A 131 -0.86 18.00 -10.67
N PHE A 132 0.29 18.17 -11.33
CA PHE A 132 0.77 19.41 -11.97
C PHE A 132 1.08 19.17 -13.45
#